data_AF-A0AAW3RIH3-F1
#
_entry.id   AF-A0AAW3RIH3-F1
#
_cell.length_a   1.000
_cell.length_b   1.000
_cell.length_c   1.000
_cell.angle_alpha   90.00
_cell.angle_beta   90.00
_cell.angle_gamma   90.00
#
_symmetry.space_group_name_H-M   'P 1'
#
loop_
_entity.id
_entity.type
_entity.pdbx_description
1 polymer ?
#
loop_
_entity_poly.entity_id
_entity_poly.type
_entity_poly.pdbx_seq_one_letter_code
_entity_poly.pdbx_strand_id
1 'polypeptide(L)'
;MAVVTIDRKKKKIIATPKITSRGFVYVKTSKDLMQESAELVKTTVQENLDNKEFDWGHLKQAVREKLNHYLWDQTKRHPVILPVIMEVNQHHRRTKKAKPAKPVETESKA
;
A
#
# COMPACT_ATOMS: atom_id res chain seq x y z
N MET A 1 6.12 2.81 6.94
CA MET A 1 5.79 2.09 5.69
C MET A 1 5.22 0.75 6.06
N ALA A 2 4.09 0.37 5.44
CA ALA A 2 3.47 -0.93 5.60
C ALA A 2 3.55 -1.67 4.25
N VAL A 3 4.08 -2.89 4.26
CA VAL A 3 4.24 -3.72 3.05
C VAL A 3 3.46 -5.00 3.22
N VAL A 4 2.63 -5.35 2.24
CA VAL A 4 1.89 -6.61 2.23
C VAL A 4 1.89 -7.21 0.83
N THR A 5 1.96 -8.55 0.78
CA THR A 5 1.95 -9.31 -0.47
C THR A 5 0.71 -10.19 -0.50
N ILE A 6 -0.07 -10.08 -1.57
CA ILE A 6 -1.36 -10.76 -1.73
C ILE A 6 -1.42 -11.58 -3.01
N ASP A 7 -2.30 -12.58 -3.00
CA ASP A 7 -2.82 -13.25 -4.20
C ASP A 7 -4.31 -12.95 -4.27
N ARG A 8 -4.66 -12.01 -5.13
CA ARG A 8 -6.04 -11.55 -5.29
C ARG A 8 -6.93 -12.64 -5.88
N LYS A 9 -6.42 -13.47 -6.80
CA LYS A 9 -7.20 -14.56 -7.43
C LYS A 9 -7.62 -15.58 -6.37
N LYS A 10 -6.75 -15.85 -5.40
CA LYS A 10 -7.01 -16.76 -4.28
C LYS A 10 -7.61 -16.06 -3.05
N LYS A 11 -7.82 -14.73 -3.09
CA LYS A 11 -8.27 -13.89 -1.96
C LYS A 11 -7.46 -14.12 -0.68
N LYS A 12 -6.15 -14.27 -0.80
CA LYS A 12 -5.27 -14.61 0.32
C LYS A 12 -4.07 -13.69 0.42
N ILE A 13 -3.66 -13.44 1.65
CA ILE A 13 -2.37 -12.82 1.96
C ILE A 13 -1.29 -13.90 1.87
N ILE A 14 -0.24 -13.65 1.10
CA ILE A 14 0.83 -14.63 0.84
C ILE A 14 1.97 -14.50 1.85
N ALA A 15 2.23 -13.29 2.34
CA ALA A 15 3.26 -13.02 3.32
C ALA A 15 2.72 -12.11 4.43
N THR A 16 3.14 -12.38 5.66
CA THR A 16 2.82 -11.54 6.82
C THR A 16 3.17 -10.09 6.53
N PRO A 17 2.25 -9.13 6.79
CA PRO A 17 2.55 -7.72 6.59
C PRO A 17 3.77 -7.29 7.40
N LYS A 18 4.63 -6.47 6.79
CA LYS A 18 5.82 -5.92 7.44
C LYS A 18 5.67 -4.42 7.60
N ILE A 19 5.89 -3.94 8.82
CA ILE A 19 5.87 -2.51 9.13
C ILE A 19 7.26 -2.04 9.47
N THR A 20 7.63 -0.89 8.93
CA THR A 20 8.91 -0.23 9.20
C THR A 20 8.67 1.23 9.50
N SER A 21 9.25 1.70 10.60
CA SER A 21 9.14 3.08 11.07
C SER A 21 10.44 3.84 10.80
N ARG A 22 10.35 5.12 10.46
CA ARG A 22 11.50 6.04 10.33
C ARG A 22 11.11 7.37 11.00
N GLY A 23 11.86 7.80 12.02
CA GLY A 23 11.62 9.07 12.74
C GLY A 23 10.35 9.14 13.60
N PHE A 24 9.60 8.04 13.72
CA PHE A 24 8.36 8.00 14.49
C PHE A 24 8.51 7.22 15.80
N VAL A 25 8.87 5.94 15.74
CA VAL A 25 9.06 5.07 16.93
C VAL A 25 10.38 4.31 16.86
N TYR A 26 11.00 4.11 18.02
CA TYR A 26 12.19 3.27 18.14
C TYR A 26 11.76 1.80 18.21
N VAL A 27 12.04 1.04 17.14
CA VAL A 27 11.52 -0.31 16.95
C VAL A 27 11.90 -1.28 18.09
N LYS A 28 13.05 -1.09 18.75
CA LYS A 28 13.46 -1.99 19.84
C LYS A 28 12.57 -1.88 21.08
N THR A 29 12.05 -0.70 21.38
CA THR A 29 11.16 -0.44 22.53
C THR A 29 9.68 -0.52 22.16
N SER A 30 9.36 -0.54 20.87
CA SER A 30 7.97 -0.51 20.37
C SER A 30 7.62 -1.77 19.57
N LYS A 31 8.18 -2.93 19.93
CA LYS A 31 7.93 -4.19 19.21
C LYS A 31 6.45 -4.54 19.17
N ASP A 32 5.76 -4.44 20.30
CA ASP A 32 4.35 -4.81 20.42
C ASP A 32 3.47 -3.91 19.55
N LEU A 33 3.67 -2.59 19.63
CA LEU A 33 3.01 -1.61 18.76
C LEU A 33 3.18 -1.95 17.27
N MET A 34 4.38 -2.36 16.87
CA MET A 34 4.69 -2.71 15.48
C MET A 34 4.05 -4.04 15.07
N GLN A 35 3.97 -5.01 15.99
CA GLN A 35 3.34 -6.31 15.79
C GLN A 35 1.82 -6.14 15.65
N GLU A 36 1.17 -5.46 16.59
CA GLU A 36 -0.25 -5.15 16.54
C GLU A 36 -0.62 -4.34 15.29
N SER A 37 0.22 -3.38 14.90
CA SER A 37 0.04 -2.66 13.64
C SER A 37 0.07 -3.62 12.43
N ALA A 38 0.97 -4.61 12.41
CA ALA A 38 1.05 -5.58 11.32
C ALA A 38 -0.17 -6.51 11.28
N GLU A 39 -0.68 -6.90 12.44
CA GLU A 39 -1.92 -7.67 12.58
C GLU A 39 -3.14 -6.87 12.11
N LEU A 40 -3.23 -5.59 12.49
CA LEU A 40 -4.28 -4.69 12.02
C LEU A 40 -4.28 -4.57 10.50
N VAL A 41 -3.10 -4.44 9.86
CA VAL A 41 -2.98 -4.45 8.39
C VAL A 41 -3.45 -5.78 7.82
N LYS A 42 -3.06 -6.90 8.43
CA LYS A 42 -3.44 -8.24 7.96
C LYS A 42 -4.96 -8.40 7.94
N THR A 43 -5.62 -8.06 9.05
CA THR A 43 -7.09 -8.15 9.16
C THR A 43 -7.78 -7.24 8.16
N THR A 44 -7.34 -5.97 8.05
CA THR A 44 -7.91 -4.99 7.11
C THR A 44 -7.79 -5.43 5.66
N VAL A 45 -6.63 -5.98 5.28
CA VAL A 45 -6.40 -6.48 3.93
C VAL A 45 -7.25 -7.71 3.65
N GLN A 46 -7.38 -8.62 4.61
CA GLN A 46 -8.21 -9.82 4.45
C GLN A 46 -9.70 -9.47 4.29
N GLU A 47 -10.24 -8.59 5.13
CA GLU A 47 -11.62 -8.07 5.01
C GLU A 47 -11.89 -7.52 3.60
N ASN A 48 -10.94 -6.73 3.07
CA ASN A 48 -11.05 -6.16 1.72
C ASN A 48 -10.94 -7.21 0.59
N LEU A 49 -10.16 -8.28 0.79
CA LEU A 49 -10.06 -9.37 -0.18
C LEU A 49 -11.34 -10.22 -0.22
N ASP A 50 -12.00 -10.36 0.93
CA ASP A 50 -13.21 -11.16 1.07
C ASP A 50 -14.43 -10.46 0.45
N ASN A 51 -14.42 -9.12 0.39
CA ASN A 51 -15.42 -8.32 -0.32
C ASN A 51 -15.63 -8.77 -1.79
N LYS A 52 -16.87 -8.62 -2.28
CA LYS A 52 -17.24 -8.97 -3.66
C LYS A 52 -16.55 -8.07 -4.68
N GLU A 53 -16.45 -6.78 -4.38
CA GLU A 53 -15.78 -5.79 -5.19
C GLU A 53 -14.42 -5.47 -4.58
N PHE A 54 -13.36 -5.64 -5.36
CA PHE A 54 -11.99 -5.35 -4.95
C PHE A 54 -11.50 -4.09 -5.65
N ASP A 55 -11.18 -3.05 -4.88
CA ASP A 55 -10.56 -1.83 -5.37
C ASP A 55 -9.23 -1.54 -4.67
N TRP A 56 -8.23 -1.16 -5.46
CA TRP A 56 -6.88 -0.86 -4.98
C TRP A 56 -6.79 0.45 -4.21
N GLY A 57 -7.59 1.45 -4.60
CA GLY A 57 -7.65 2.74 -3.92
C GLY A 57 -8.24 2.57 -2.52
N HIS A 58 -9.39 1.91 -2.45
CA HIS A 58 -10.10 1.62 -1.21
C HIS A 58 -9.22 0.80 -0.24
N LEU A 59 -8.57 -0.26 -0.71
CA LEU A 59 -7.69 -1.07 0.13
C LEU A 59 -6.54 -0.25 0.74
N LYS A 60 -5.85 0.56 -0.08
CA LYS A 60 -4.75 1.42 0.40
C LYS A 60 -5.25 2.48 1.39
N GLN A 61 -6.43 3.05 1.14
CA GLN A 61 -7.05 4.03 2.02
C GLN A 61 -7.44 3.41 3.36
N ALA A 62 -8.13 2.27 3.36
CA ALA A 62 -8.52 1.56 4.57
C ALA A 62 -7.32 1.20 5.46
N VAL A 63 -6.23 0.70 4.86
CA VAL A 63 -4.97 0.43 5.58
C VAL A 63 -4.38 1.70 6.19
N ARG A 64 -4.38 2.81 5.45
CA ARG A 64 -3.86 4.10 5.94
C ARG A 64 -4.68 4.63 7.10
N GLU A 65 -6.00 4.64 6.98
CA GLU A 65 -6.92 5.17 7.99
C GLU A 65 -6.88 4.37 9.28
N LYS A 66 -7.01 3.04 9.21
CA LYS A 66 -6.96 2.17 10.39
C LYS A 66 -5.62 2.28 11.12
N LEU A 67 -4.50 2.28 10.40
CA LEU A 67 -3.19 2.50 11.03
C LEU A 67 -3.05 3.90 11.64
N ASN A 68 -3.55 4.95 10.98
CA ASN A 68 -3.46 6.30 11.51
C ASN A 68 -4.23 6.44 12.82
N HIS A 69 -5.45 5.90 12.90
CA HIS A 69 -6.26 5.90 14.11
C HIS A 69 -5.57 5.13 15.24
N TYR A 70 -5.17 3.89 14.98
CA TYR A 70 -4.49 3.07 15.99
C TYR A 70 -3.21 3.73 16.51
N LEU A 71 -2.35 4.25 15.62
CA LEU A 71 -1.10 4.89 16.03
C LEU A 71 -1.33 6.20 16.79
N TRP A 72 -2.39 6.96 16.44
CA TRP A 72 -2.79 8.11 17.23
C TRP A 72 -3.24 7.71 18.63
N ASP A 73 -4.06 6.68 18.76
CA ASP A 73 -4.57 6.25 20.06
C ASP A 73 -3.45 5.82 21.00
N GLN A 74 -2.46 5.10 20.46
CA GLN A 74 -1.31 4.60 21.21
C GLN A 74 -0.23 5.64 21.48
N THR A 75 -0.01 6.61 20.57
CA THR A 75 1.18 7.48 20.62
C THR A 75 0.88 8.99 20.64
N LYS A 76 -0.37 9.38 20.40
CA LYS A 76 -0.84 10.77 20.28
C LYS A 76 -0.08 11.58 19.22
N ARG A 77 0.29 10.92 18.11
CA ARG A 77 1.02 11.51 16.98
C ARG A 77 0.45 10.98 15.67
N HIS A 78 0.56 11.78 14.61
CA HIS A 78 0.11 11.44 13.26
C HIS A 78 1.31 11.16 12.34
N PRO A 79 1.77 9.91 12.22
CA PRO A 79 2.86 9.57 11.31
C PRO A 79 2.38 9.55 9.86
N VAL A 80 3.30 9.85 8.94
CA VAL A 80 3.05 9.63 7.51
C VAL A 80 3.07 8.12 7.20
N ILE A 81 1.92 7.59 6.77
CA ILE A 81 1.77 6.17 6.43
C ILE A 81 1.78 6.00 4.90
N LEU A 82 2.77 5.26 4.42
CA LEU A 82 2.87 4.83 3.02
C LEU A 82 2.61 3.32 2.94
N PRO A 83 1.43 2.88 2.45
CA PRO A 83 1.13 1.48 2.20
C PRO A 83 1.64 1.04 0.81
N VAL A 84 2.33 -0.10 0.76
CA VAL A 84 2.81 -0.76 -0.44
C VAL A 84 2.20 -2.15 -0.52
N ILE A 85 1.42 -2.40 -1.57
CA ILE A 85 0.71 -3.67 -1.75
C ILE A 85 1.19 -4.31 -3.04
N MET A 86 1.70 -5.53 -2.91
CA MET A 86 2.25 -6.31 -4.01
C MET A 86 1.31 -7.48 -4.32
N GLU A 87 1.05 -7.73 -5.60
CA GLU A 87 0.26 -8.89 -6.04
C GLU A 87 1.19 -9.88 -6.75
N VAL A 88 1.17 -11.14 -6.33
CA VAL A 88 2.05 -12.19 -6.91
C VAL A 88 1.69 -12.54 -8.36
N ASN A 89 0.43 -12.34 -8.74
CA ASN A 89 -0.11 -12.63 -10.06
C ASN A 89 -0.36 -11.35 -10.87
N GLN A 90 0.49 -10.33 -10.74
CA GLN A 90 0.37 -9.10 -11.52
C GLN A 90 0.37 -9.43 -13.02
N HIS A 91 -0.82 -9.56 -13.62
CA HIS A 91 -0.96 -9.26 -15.03
C HIS A 91 -0.65 -7.78 -15.14
N HIS A 92 0.58 -7.46 -15.58
CA HIS A 92 0.99 -6.11 -15.89
C HIS A 92 0.00 -5.53 -16.90
N ARG A 93 -1.07 -4.88 -16.43
CA ARG A 93 -1.73 -3.83 -17.20
C ARG A 93 -0.80 -2.64 -17.11
N ARG A 94 0.31 -2.75 -17.84
CA ARG A 94 1.22 -1.65 -18.16
C ARG A 94 0.29 -0.59 -18.74
N THR A 95 0.02 0.46 -17.98
CA THR A 95 -0.66 1.63 -18.51
C THR A 95 0.22 2.09 -19.68
N LYS A 96 -0.26 1.87 -20.91
CA LYS A 96 0.26 2.56 -22.08
C LYS A 96 0.00 4.04 -21.81
N LYS A 97 0.90 4.72 -21.10
CA LYS A 97 1.01 6.18 -21.21
C LYS A 97 1.36 6.42 -22.68
N ALA A 98 0.38 6.89 -23.44
CA ALA A 98 0.61 7.40 -24.78
C ALA A 98 1.73 8.45 -24.66
N LYS A 99 2.84 8.25 -25.38
CA LYS A 99 3.81 9.32 -25.57
C LYS A 99 3.07 10.42 -26.33
N PRO A 100 3.09 11.69 -25.89
CA PRO A 100 2.62 12.77 -26.74
C PRO A 100 3.56 12.82 -27.95
N ALA A 101 2.98 12.77 -29.15
CA ALA A 101 3.72 12.99 -30.39
C ALA A 101 4.30 14.40 -30.34
N LYS A 102 5.63 14.54 -30.52
CA LYS A 102 6.25 15.84 -30.72
C LYS A 102 5.83 16.36 -32.11
N PRO A 103 5.46 17.65 -32.26
CA PRO A 103 5.30 18.23 -33.59
C PRO A 103 6.66 18.19 -34.31
N VAL A 104 6.68 17.68 -35.54
CA VAL A 104 7.84 17.79 -36.42
C VAL A 104 7.81 19.21 -36.98
N GLU A 105 8.77 20.04 -36.56
CA GLU A 105 9.08 21.29 -37.25
C GLU A 105 9.48 20.97 -38.68
N THR A 106 8.66 21.37 -39.65
CA THR A 106 9.05 21.44 -41.05
C THR A 106 10.02 22.60 -41.24
N GLU A 107 11.30 22.32 -41.04
CA GLU A 107 12.36 23.03 -41.75
C GLU A 107 12.92 22.08 -42.82
N SER A 108 12.49 22.28 -44.06
CA SER A 108 13.32 21.93 -45.21
C SER A 108 13.22 23.05 -46.23
N LYS A 109 14.34 23.77 -46.32
CA LYS A 109 14.80 24.56 -47.45
C LYS A 109 14.32 24.04 -48.80
N ALA A 110 13.74 24.93 -49.59
CA ALA A 110 14.06 25.16 -51.01
C ALA A 110 13.51 26.53 -51.40
#